data_AF-A0A1F9DKD7-F1
#
_entry.id   AF-A0A1F9DKD7-F1
#
_cell.length_a   1.000
_cell.length_b   1.000
_cell.length_c   1.000
_cell.angle_alpha   90.00
_cell.angle_beta   90.00
_cell.angle_gamma   90.00
#
_symmetry.space_group_name_H-M   'P 1'
#
loop_
_entity.id
_entity.type
_entity.pdbx_description
1 polymer ?
#
loop_
_entity_poly.entity_id
_entity_poly.type
_entity_poly.pdbx_seq_one_letter_code
_entity_poly.pdbx_strand_id
1 'polypeptide(L)'
;MRTKKRSRKGKKNKKSNPLFIGIVGGLIGAFVVGAILLYFFGHREQQIYRAISMTSINNADSLLEKNMVEEALTIYNAIASKVSANREPELYGAAKNSAGICYYKLALIKNTEGNLRKAIGAFEDSLKVRTLEAYPVEYAITQNNLGNAYRSLFEARDDEENLTKAFNAFGEAAKIYTLKKYPVGYADIRNSLGVAYGALAEVRDKEKNLGKAVSSFQEALTIRTVAKYPLGYAITQNNLGNAYKALAQVKNKGENLVKAVGAFHNALKVYTLNKYAFEYAAIQHNVGNTYQALAEVRDKKANLAQAVTFYQEALKVFTLGRYPEQFRVVTAAMEKAKKGMK
;
A
#
# COMPACT_ATOMS: atom_id res chain seq x y z
N MET A 1 49.37 -83.08 -43.80
CA MET A 1 50.16 -82.83 -42.56
C MET A 1 50.18 -81.32 -42.29
N ARG A 2 50.12 -80.87 -41.02
CA ARG A 2 50.07 -79.48 -40.48
C ARG A 2 48.69 -78.84 -40.21
N THR A 3 48.12 -79.35 -39.11
CA THR A 3 47.44 -78.71 -37.98
C THR A 3 47.14 -77.19 -37.96
N LYS A 4 45.84 -76.90 -37.78
CA LYS A 4 45.25 -75.63 -37.29
C LYS A 4 45.69 -75.34 -35.84
N LYS A 5 46.18 -74.13 -35.54
CA LYS A 5 46.19 -73.53 -34.19
C LYS A 5 45.10 -72.47 -34.08
N ARG A 6 43.95 -72.82 -33.51
CA ARG A 6 42.94 -71.87 -33.02
C ARG A 6 43.39 -71.29 -31.68
N SER A 7 43.65 -69.99 -31.63
CA SER A 7 43.84 -69.24 -30.37
C SER A 7 42.48 -69.01 -29.71
N ARG A 8 42.20 -69.74 -28.61
CA ARG A 8 41.08 -69.47 -27.70
C ARG A 8 41.49 -68.33 -26.76
N LYS A 9 41.07 -67.09 -27.04
CA LYS A 9 41.04 -66.02 -26.03
C LYS A 9 39.94 -66.37 -25.01
N GLY A 10 40.34 -66.88 -23.85
CA GLY A 10 39.42 -67.13 -22.74
C GLY A 10 38.80 -65.83 -22.21
N LYS A 11 37.47 -65.73 -22.22
CA LYS A 11 36.74 -64.76 -21.39
C LYS A 11 36.97 -65.16 -19.92
N LYS A 12 37.87 -64.45 -19.22
CA LYS A 12 37.98 -64.53 -17.76
C LYS A 12 36.68 -64.01 -17.15
N ASN A 13 35.83 -64.89 -16.64
CA ASN A 13 34.77 -64.52 -15.70
C ASN A 13 35.44 -63.99 -14.43
N LYS A 14 35.48 -62.66 -14.26
CA LYS A 14 35.84 -62.03 -12.98
C LYS A 14 34.76 -62.43 -11.97
N LYS A 15 35.01 -63.49 -11.17
CA LYS A 15 34.23 -63.73 -9.95
C LYS A 15 34.41 -62.50 -9.06
N SER A 16 33.35 -61.73 -8.89
CA SER A 16 33.32 -60.57 -8.00
C SER A 16 33.58 -61.05 -6.57
N ASN A 17 34.57 -60.44 -5.91
CA ASN A 17 34.93 -60.78 -4.53
C ASN A 17 33.73 -60.44 -3.61
N PRO A 18 33.11 -61.41 -2.91
CA PRO A 18 31.95 -61.16 -2.07
C PRO A 18 32.23 -60.12 -0.97
N LEU A 19 33.48 -60.02 -0.49
CA LEU A 19 33.90 -58.99 0.44
C LEU A 19 33.83 -57.57 -0.17
N PHE A 20 34.18 -57.44 -1.45
CA PHE A 20 34.14 -56.17 -2.19
C PHE A 20 32.69 -55.72 -2.45
N ILE A 21 31.78 -56.66 -2.76
CA ILE A 21 30.35 -56.36 -2.91
C ILE A 21 29.75 -55.88 -1.57
N GLY A 22 30.12 -56.53 -0.46
CA GLY A 22 29.66 -56.13 0.87
C GLY A 22 30.12 -54.73 1.29
N ILE A 23 31.38 -54.38 1.03
CA ILE A 23 31.94 -53.05 1.33
C ILE A 23 31.27 -51.97 0.47
N VAL A 24 31.14 -52.20 -0.84
CA VAL A 24 30.50 -51.23 -1.76
C VAL A 24 29.01 -51.07 -1.43
N GLY A 25 28.30 -52.15 -1.11
CA GLY A 25 26.90 -52.11 -0.67
C GLY A 25 26.72 -51.37 0.67
N GLY A 26 27.63 -51.57 1.62
CA GLY A 26 27.64 -50.84 2.90
C GLY A 26 27.88 -49.33 2.74
N LEU A 27 28.80 -48.94 1.85
CA LEU A 27 29.07 -47.52 1.55
C LEU A 27 27.89 -46.84 0.85
N ILE A 28 27.25 -47.52 -0.10
CA ILE A 28 26.04 -47.02 -0.77
C ILE A 28 24.88 -46.91 0.24
N GLY A 29 24.69 -47.90 1.11
CA GLY A 29 23.68 -47.87 2.16
C GLY A 29 23.89 -46.70 3.13
N ALA A 30 25.13 -46.48 3.61
CA ALA A 30 25.46 -45.36 4.47
C ALA A 30 25.26 -44.00 3.79
N PHE A 31 25.61 -43.88 2.50
CA PHE A 31 25.38 -42.66 1.72
C PHE A 31 23.88 -42.37 1.56
N VAL A 32 23.07 -43.38 1.24
CA VAL A 32 21.61 -43.23 1.07
C VAL A 32 20.95 -42.84 2.41
N VAL A 33 21.32 -43.50 3.52
CA VAL A 33 20.83 -43.13 4.86
C VAL A 33 21.26 -41.71 5.23
N GLY A 34 22.52 -41.34 4.97
CA GLY A 34 23.02 -39.98 5.18
C GLY A 34 22.25 -38.93 4.38
N ALA A 35 21.96 -39.20 3.10
CA ALA A 35 21.18 -38.32 2.24
C ALA A 35 19.72 -38.18 2.72
N ILE A 36 19.10 -39.28 3.18
CA ILE A 36 17.75 -39.28 3.76
C ILE A 36 17.72 -38.48 5.06
N LEU A 37 18.71 -38.64 5.94
CA LEU A 37 18.80 -37.88 7.19
C LEU A 37 19.01 -36.39 6.91
N LEU A 38 19.93 -36.03 6.00
CA LEU A 38 20.14 -34.63 5.60
C LEU A 38 18.87 -34.01 5.01
N TYR A 39 18.15 -34.76 4.17
CA TYR A 39 16.87 -34.32 3.62
C TYR A 39 15.82 -34.15 4.71
N PHE A 40 15.66 -35.12 5.61
CA PHE A 40 14.65 -35.10 6.66
C PHE A 40 14.92 -34.02 7.71
N PHE A 41 16.16 -33.89 8.19
CA PHE A 41 16.55 -32.85 9.14
C PHE A 41 16.47 -31.47 8.50
N GLY A 42 16.96 -31.30 7.27
CA GLY A 42 16.85 -30.03 6.55
C GLY A 42 15.40 -29.62 6.30
N HIS A 43 14.53 -30.57 5.95
CA HIS A 43 13.11 -30.29 5.76
C HIS A 43 12.41 -29.93 7.07
N ARG A 44 12.71 -30.64 8.17
CA ARG A 44 12.13 -30.36 9.49
C ARG A 44 12.60 -29.00 10.04
N GLU A 45 13.88 -28.66 9.89
CA GLU A 45 14.39 -27.33 10.25
C GLU A 45 13.70 -26.22 9.45
N GLN A 46 13.51 -26.42 8.13
CA GLN A 46 12.82 -25.46 7.28
C GLN A 46 11.37 -25.25 7.73
N GLN A 47 10.64 -26.30 8.09
CA GLN A 47 9.27 -26.18 8.60
C GLN A 47 9.21 -25.41 9.91
N ILE A 48 10.13 -25.67 10.84
CA ILE A 48 10.22 -24.95 12.12
C ILE A 48 10.53 -23.46 11.86
N TYR A 49 11.47 -23.17 10.97
CA TYR A 49 11.85 -21.80 10.64
C TYR A 49 10.68 -21.03 10.02
N ARG A 50 9.99 -21.64 9.06
CA ARG A 50 8.80 -21.07 8.42
C ARG A 50 7.71 -20.77 9.45
N ALA A 51 7.46 -21.69 10.39
CA ALA A 51 6.48 -21.47 11.46
C ALA A 51 6.87 -20.30 12.39
N ILE A 52 8.15 -20.20 12.77
CA ILE A 52 8.67 -19.09 13.59
C ILE A 52 8.54 -17.75 12.85
N SER A 53 8.89 -17.72 11.56
CA SER A 53 8.77 -16.52 10.73
C SER A 53 7.32 -16.08 10.57
N MET A 54 6.38 -17.00 10.33
CA MET A 54 4.95 -16.68 10.28
C MET A 54 4.44 -16.10 11.59
N THR A 55 4.85 -16.66 12.72
CA THR A 55 4.50 -16.11 14.04
C THR A 55 5.05 -14.71 14.23
N SER A 56 6.29 -14.47 13.76
CA SER A 56 6.94 -13.16 13.82
C SER A 56 6.27 -12.13 12.91
N ILE A 57 5.79 -12.54 11.73
CA ILE A 57 4.96 -11.69 10.85
C ILE A 57 3.69 -11.28 11.58
N ASN A 58 2.95 -12.22 12.17
CA ASN A 58 1.71 -11.89 12.89
C ASN A 58 1.95 -10.90 14.04
N ASN A 59 3.07 -11.04 14.75
CA ASN A 59 3.47 -10.08 15.78
C ASN A 59 3.76 -8.70 15.18
N ALA A 60 4.52 -8.63 14.08
CA ALA A 60 4.83 -7.39 13.39
C ALA A 60 3.57 -6.70 12.80
N ASP A 61 2.62 -7.47 12.28
CA ASP A 61 1.32 -6.97 11.81
C ASP A 61 0.53 -6.38 12.98
N SER A 62 0.49 -7.05 14.13
CA SER A 62 -0.16 -6.52 15.34
C SER A 62 0.47 -5.21 15.83
N LEU A 63 1.80 -5.10 15.75
CA LEU A 63 2.50 -3.86 16.07
C LEU A 63 2.15 -2.74 15.08
N LEU A 64 2.08 -3.07 13.78
CA LEU A 64 1.71 -2.13 12.73
C LEU A 64 0.27 -1.61 12.89
N GLU A 65 -0.66 -2.47 13.31
CA GLU A 65 -2.05 -2.10 13.66
C GLU A 65 -2.10 -1.13 14.85
N LYS A 66 -1.18 -1.30 15.82
CA LYS A 66 -1.00 -0.39 16.97
C LYS A 66 -0.17 0.84 16.63
N ASN A 67 0.15 1.05 15.35
CA ASN A 67 0.97 2.16 14.85
C ASN A 67 2.41 2.19 15.41
N MET A 68 2.92 1.04 15.86
CA MET A 68 4.32 0.83 16.29
C MET A 68 5.17 0.46 15.08
N VAL A 69 5.34 1.46 14.19
CA VAL A 69 5.85 1.24 12.82
C VAL A 69 7.33 0.83 12.81
N GLU A 70 8.15 1.35 13.72
CA GLU A 70 9.60 1.09 13.75
C GLU A 70 9.91 -0.31 14.29
N GLU A 71 9.18 -0.75 15.30
CA GLU A 71 9.28 -2.09 15.86
C GLU A 71 8.82 -3.15 14.85
N ALA A 72 7.69 -2.91 14.18
CA ALA A 72 7.22 -3.77 13.09
C ALA A 72 8.25 -3.86 11.95
N LEU A 73 8.80 -2.71 11.53
CA LEU A 73 9.83 -2.66 10.48
C LEU A 73 11.07 -3.48 10.86
N THR A 74 11.50 -3.40 12.12
CA THR A 74 12.66 -4.15 12.62
C THR A 74 12.44 -5.64 12.47
N ILE A 75 11.26 -6.14 12.83
CA ILE A 75 10.91 -7.55 12.68
C ILE A 75 10.84 -7.94 11.20
N TYR A 76 10.19 -7.15 10.35
CA TYR A 76 10.12 -7.46 8.91
C TYR A 76 11.49 -7.54 8.24
N ASN A 77 12.39 -6.61 8.56
CA ASN A 77 13.75 -6.65 8.04
C ASN A 77 14.54 -7.85 8.57
N ALA A 78 14.34 -8.23 9.83
CA ALA A 78 14.97 -9.43 10.41
C ALA A 78 14.47 -10.73 9.78
N ILE A 79 13.20 -10.80 9.37
CA ILE A 79 12.66 -11.94 8.64
C ILE A 79 13.24 -11.95 7.22
N ALA A 80 13.16 -10.82 6.51
CA ALA A 80 13.62 -10.70 5.13
C ALA A 80 15.13 -10.98 4.95
N SER A 81 15.95 -10.81 5.99
CA SER A 81 17.39 -11.13 5.96
C SER A 81 17.68 -12.62 6.19
N LYS A 82 16.75 -13.36 6.80
CA LYS A 82 16.90 -14.80 7.12
C LYS A 82 16.25 -15.71 6.09
N VAL A 83 15.16 -15.25 5.46
CA VAL A 83 14.42 -16.02 4.46
C VAL A 83 15.01 -15.79 3.07
N SER A 84 15.10 -16.85 2.28
CA SER A 84 15.65 -16.78 0.92
C SER A 84 14.55 -16.60 -0.11
N ALA A 85 14.71 -15.62 -1.02
CA ALA A 85 13.80 -15.42 -2.15
C ALA A 85 13.58 -16.69 -3.01
N ASN A 86 14.57 -17.58 -3.09
CA ASN A 86 14.49 -18.81 -3.89
C ASN A 86 13.88 -19.99 -3.13
N ARG A 87 14.05 -20.04 -1.80
CA ARG A 87 13.55 -21.17 -0.99
C ARG A 87 12.17 -20.89 -0.39
N GLU A 88 11.91 -19.63 -0.06
CA GLU A 88 10.69 -19.16 0.61
C GLU A 88 10.17 -17.87 -0.04
N PRO A 89 9.87 -17.90 -1.36
CA PRO A 89 9.49 -16.70 -2.12
C PRO A 89 8.28 -15.96 -1.55
N GLU A 90 7.27 -16.71 -1.11
CA GLU A 90 6.04 -16.15 -0.52
C GLU A 90 6.34 -15.32 0.73
N LEU A 91 7.13 -15.89 1.65
CA LEU A 91 7.48 -15.29 2.94
C LEU A 91 8.43 -14.10 2.75
N TYR A 92 9.40 -14.23 1.84
CA TYR A 92 10.28 -13.13 1.46
C TYR A 92 9.49 -11.95 0.89
N GLY A 93 8.60 -12.22 -0.07
CA GLY A 93 7.74 -11.20 -0.69
C GLY A 93 6.82 -10.52 0.33
N ALA A 94 6.23 -11.29 1.25
CA ALA A 94 5.42 -10.75 2.33
C ALA A 94 6.20 -9.80 3.24
N ALA A 95 7.36 -10.25 3.74
CA ALA A 95 8.19 -9.44 4.63
C ALA A 95 8.67 -8.16 3.93
N LYS A 96 9.08 -8.24 2.65
CA LYS A 96 9.51 -7.07 1.86
C LYS A 96 8.38 -6.09 1.59
N ASN A 97 7.20 -6.57 1.20
CA ASN A 97 6.03 -5.71 1.03
C ASN A 97 5.65 -5.02 2.35
N SER A 98 5.62 -5.74 3.47
CA SER A 98 5.27 -5.15 4.77
C SER A 98 6.33 -4.15 5.26
N ALA A 99 7.63 -4.43 5.05
CA ALA A 99 8.69 -3.45 5.28
C ALA A 99 8.49 -2.19 4.42
N GLY A 100 8.09 -2.35 3.16
CA GLY A 100 7.73 -1.24 2.27
C GLY A 100 6.58 -0.39 2.82
N ILE A 101 5.53 -1.01 3.36
CA ILE A 101 4.42 -0.31 4.02
C ILE A 101 4.92 0.47 5.24
N CYS A 102 5.79 -0.12 6.06
CA CYS A 102 6.39 0.56 7.20
C CYS A 102 7.20 1.79 6.77
N TYR A 103 8.06 1.66 5.77
CA TYR A 103 8.81 2.80 5.23
C TYR A 103 7.88 3.87 4.67
N TYR A 104 6.82 3.51 3.95
CA TYR A 104 5.83 4.46 3.45
C TYR A 104 5.14 5.22 4.61
N LYS A 105 4.74 4.52 5.68
CA LYS A 105 4.18 5.17 6.89
C LYS A 105 5.19 6.07 7.59
N LEU A 106 6.46 5.67 7.69
CA LEU A 106 7.52 6.51 8.26
C LEU A 106 7.75 7.77 7.42
N ALA A 107 7.62 7.69 6.10
CA ALA A 107 7.74 8.86 5.23
C ALA A 107 6.71 9.95 5.51
N LEU A 108 5.53 9.58 6.04
CA LEU A 108 4.51 10.54 6.48
C LEU A 108 4.87 11.27 7.77
N ILE A 109 5.89 10.78 8.49
CA ILE A 109 6.28 11.28 9.82
C ILE A 109 7.65 11.98 9.75
N LYS A 110 8.63 11.37 9.08
CA LYS A 110 10.01 11.86 9.03
C LYS A 110 10.76 11.38 7.80
N ASN A 111 11.79 12.13 7.41
CA ASN A 111 12.69 11.81 6.29
C ASN A 111 11.91 11.31 5.06
N THR A 112 10.90 12.09 4.64
CA THR A 112 9.86 11.68 3.71
C THR A 112 10.42 11.00 2.48
N GLU A 113 11.30 11.69 1.76
CA GLU A 113 11.84 11.16 0.52
C GLU A 113 12.75 9.93 0.74
N GLY A 114 13.65 9.98 1.72
CA GLY A 114 14.55 8.86 2.02
C GLY A 114 13.79 7.59 2.37
N ASN A 115 12.69 7.72 3.11
CA ASN A 115 11.80 6.61 3.43
C ASN A 115 10.94 6.17 2.24
N LEU A 116 10.47 7.08 1.37
CA LEU A 116 9.76 6.71 0.13
C LEU A 116 10.65 5.88 -0.80
N ARG A 117 11.93 6.24 -0.96
CA ARG A 117 12.89 5.44 -1.74
C ARG A 117 13.09 4.04 -1.17
N LYS A 118 13.17 3.91 0.16
CA LYS A 118 13.24 2.60 0.83
C LYS A 118 11.96 1.80 0.64
N ALA A 119 10.79 2.45 0.69
CA ALA A 119 9.51 1.81 0.43
C ALA A 119 9.45 1.24 -0.99
N ILE A 120 9.81 2.06 -1.99
CA ILE A 120 9.90 1.67 -3.41
C ILE A 120 10.81 0.46 -3.57
N GLY A 121 12.05 0.52 -3.07
CA GLY A 121 12.99 -0.60 -3.18
C GLY A 121 12.49 -1.88 -2.51
N ALA A 122 11.81 -1.78 -1.37
CA ALA A 122 11.22 -2.93 -0.70
C ALA A 122 10.04 -3.54 -1.48
N PHE A 123 9.19 -2.71 -2.09
CA PHE A 123 8.11 -3.19 -2.97
C PHE A 123 8.67 -3.84 -4.24
N GLU A 124 9.70 -3.26 -4.85
CA GLU A 124 10.39 -3.84 -6.01
C GLU A 124 11.05 -5.18 -5.67
N ASP A 125 11.71 -5.29 -4.52
CA ASP A 125 12.23 -6.57 -4.02
C ASP A 125 11.13 -7.62 -3.83
N SER A 126 9.96 -7.21 -3.32
CA SER A 126 8.79 -8.08 -3.19
C SER A 126 8.28 -8.56 -4.56
N LEU A 127 8.24 -7.68 -5.56
CA LEU A 127 7.77 -8.00 -6.92
C LEU A 127 8.72 -8.93 -7.70
N LYS A 128 9.97 -9.10 -7.27
CA LYS A 128 10.89 -10.12 -7.84
C LYS A 128 10.38 -11.55 -7.62
N VAL A 129 9.63 -11.78 -6.55
CA VAL A 129 9.09 -13.11 -6.18
C VAL A 129 7.57 -13.19 -6.30
N ARG A 130 6.87 -12.12 -5.98
CA ARG A 130 5.42 -12.00 -6.18
C ARG A 130 5.18 -11.56 -7.62
N THR A 131 5.15 -12.51 -8.55
CA THR A 131 4.83 -12.22 -9.97
C THR A 131 3.34 -12.39 -10.24
N LEU A 132 2.90 -11.88 -11.40
CA LEU A 132 1.52 -11.99 -11.86
C LEU A 132 1.07 -13.46 -11.97
N GLU A 133 1.97 -14.36 -12.38
CA GLU A 133 1.69 -15.77 -12.62
C GLU A 133 1.65 -16.58 -11.33
N ALA A 134 2.58 -16.33 -10.42
CA ALA A 134 2.75 -17.13 -9.21
C ALA A 134 1.86 -16.65 -8.04
N TYR A 135 1.70 -15.32 -7.90
CA TYR A 135 1.00 -14.70 -6.77
C TYR A 135 0.16 -13.49 -7.25
N PRO A 136 -0.87 -13.70 -8.10
CA PRO A 136 -1.56 -12.61 -8.79
C PRO A 136 -2.18 -11.57 -7.85
N VAL A 137 -2.72 -12.00 -6.71
CA VAL A 137 -3.37 -11.08 -5.76
C VAL A 137 -2.31 -10.27 -5.03
N GLU A 138 -1.28 -10.92 -4.50
CA GLU A 138 -0.18 -10.27 -3.78
C GLU A 138 0.63 -9.35 -4.69
N TYR A 139 0.82 -9.73 -5.96
CA TYR A 139 1.38 -8.88 -7.01
C TYR A 139 0.57 -7.59 -7.14
N ALA A 140 -0.76 -7.67 -7.26
CA ALA A 140 -1.63 -6.50 -7.38
C ALA A 140 -1.61 -5.62 -6.11
N ILE A 141 -1.54 -6.22 -4.92
CA ILE A 141 -1.35 -5.47 -3.65
C ILE A 141 -0.04 -4.69 -3.70
N THR A 142 1.07 -5.36 -4.02
CA THR A 142 2.38 -4.73 -4.02
C THR A 142 2.50 -3.67 -5.12
N GLN A 143 1.92 -3.90 -6.30
CA GLN A 143 1.86 -2.90 -7.36
C GLN A 143 1.04 -1.66 -6.97
N ASN A 144 -0.09 -1.83 -6.28
CA ASN A 144 -0.84 -0.69 -5.75
C ASN A 144 0.00 0.12 -4.74
N ASN A 145 0.68 -0.56 -3.82
CA ASN A 145 1.53 0.08 -2.83
C ASN A 145 2.71 0.81 -3.47
N LEU A 146 3.34 0.19 -4.47
CA LEU A 146 4.41 0.79 -5.26
C LEU A 146 3.91 2.05 -5.98
N GLY A 147 2.73 2.00 -6.60
CA GLY A 147 2.13 3.17 -7.24
C GLY A 147 1.87 4.31 -6.26
N ASN A 148 1.36 4.00 -5.06
CA ASN A 148 1.17 5.00 -4.01
C ASN A 148 2.50 5.62 -3.55
N ALA A 149 3.55 4.81 -3.42
CA ALA A 149 4.88 5.30 -3.03
C ALA A 149 5.50 6.21 -4.11
N TYR A 150 5.40 5.84 -5.39
CA TYR A 150 5.85 6.67 -6.49
C TYR A 150 5.06 7.99 -6.58
N ARG A 151 3.73 7.96 -6.41
CA ARG A 151 2.89 9.16 -6.36
C ARG A 151 3.32 10.10 -5.22
N SER A 152 3.58 9.57 -4.03
CA SER A 152 4.07 10.37 -2.90
C SER A 152 5.49 10.88 -3.09
N LEU A 153 6.34 10.15 -3.84
CA LEU A 153 7.67 10.64 -4.19
C LEU A 153 7.60 11.81 -5.16
N PHE A 154 6.67 11.77 -6.12
CA PHE A 154 6.34 12.93 -6.94
C PHE A 154 5.94 14.13 -6.06
N GLU A 155 5.02 13.96 -5.11
CA GLU A 155 4.60 15.06 -4.22
C GLU A 155 5.76 15.66 -3.40
N ALA A 156 6.80 14.87 -3.11
CA ALA A 156 7.95 15.31 -2.34
C ALA A 156 9.06 15.98 -3.19
N ARG A 157 9.10 15.75 -4.50
CA ARG A 157 10.22 16.17 -5.38
C ARG A 157 9.84 16.80 -6.71
N ASP A 158 8.56 16.85 -7.04
CA ASP A 158 8.01 17.39 -8.29
C ASP A 158 8.68 16.78 -9.55
N ASP A 159 8.85 15.46 -9.54
CA ASP A 159 9.40 14.70 -10.66
C ASP A 159 8.31 13.82 -11.29
N GLU A 160 7.75 14.29 -12.41
CA GLU A 160 6.64 13.69 -13.14
C GLU A 160 6.94 12.25 -13.63
N GLU A 161 8.22 11.86 -13.76
CA GLU A 161 8.57 10.47 -14.07
C GLU A 161 8.01 9.51 -13.01
N ASN A 162 7.98 9.95 -11.74
CA ASN A 162 7.38 9.16 -10.66
C ASN A 162 5.86 9.05 -10.78
N LEU A 163 5.15 10.07 -11.30
CA LEU A 163 3.72 9.91 -11.61
C LEU A 163 3.50 8.90 -12.74
N THR A 164 4.36 8.90 -13.75
CA THR A 164 4.30 7.89 -14.83
C THR A 164 4.49 6.48 -14.27
N LYS A 165 5.50 6.28 -13.41
CA LYS A 165 5.72 5.01 -12.71
C LYS A 165 4.53 4.62 -11.83
N ALA A 166 3.90 5.59 -11.16
CA ALA A 166 2.70 5.36 -10.36
C ALA A 166 1.53 4.83 -11.21
N PHE A 167 1.22 5.49 -12.33
CA PHE A 167 0.16 5.03 -13.24
C PHE A 167 0.45 3.65 -13.83
N ASN A 168 1.71 3.35 -14.17
CA ASN A 168 2.10 2.03 -14.65
C ASN A 168 1.83 0.95 -13.57
N ALA A 169 2.27 1.18 -12.33
CA ALA A 169 2.06 0.24 -11.23
C ALA A 169 0.55 0.05 -10.93
N PHE A 170 -0.25 1.12 -10.91
CA PHE A 170 -1.71 0.99 -10.79
C PHE A 170 -2.34 0.23 -11.95
N GLY A 171 -1.84 0.43 -13.18
CA GLY A 171 -2.26 -0.31 -14.36
C GLY A 171 -2.00 -1.82 -14.24
N GLU A 172 -0.83 -2.21 -13.74
CA GLU A 172 -0.50 -3.62 -13.46
C GLU A 172 -1.45 -4.22 -12.41
N ALA A 173 -1.73 -3.51 -11.32
CA ALA A 173 -2.68 -3.98 -10.31
C ALA A 173 -4.11 -4.09 -10.87
N ALA A 174 -4.52 -3.18 -11.75
CA ALA A 174 -5.85 -3.18 -12.39
C ALA A 174 -6.08 -4.38 -13.32
N LYS A 175 -5.03 -5.04 -13.83
CA LYS A 175 -5.16 -6.29 -14.60
C LYS A 175 -5.79 -7.42 -13.77
N ILE A 176 -5.56 -7.41 -12.45
CA ILE A 176 -6.10 -8.40 -11.52
C ILE A 176 -7.36 -7.88 -10.86
N TYR A 177 -7.30 -6.68 -10.28
CA TYR A 177 -8.39 -6.07 -9.53
C TYR A 177 -9.48 -5.51 -10.41
N THR A 178 -10.34 -6.41 -10.89
CA THR A 178 -11.57 -6.08 -11.62
C THR A 178 -12.77 -6.00 -10.67
N LEU A 179 -13.75 -5.17 -11.02
CA LEU A 179 -15.01 -5.02 -10.26
C LEU A 179 -15.69 -6.37 -9.98
N LYS A 180 -15.65 -7.31 -10.94
CA LYS A 180 -16.31 -8.62 -10.83
C LYS A 180 -15.57 -9.58 -9.89
N LYS A 181 -14.25 -9.66 -9.97
CA LYS A 181 -13.46 -10.69 -9.26
C LYS A 181 -12.99 -10.22 -7.89
N TYR A 182 -12.59 -8.96 -7.78
CA TYR A 182 -12.04 -8.37 -6.55
C TYR A 182 -12.59 -6.95 -6.33
N PRO A 183 -13.88 -6.80 -5.98
CA PRO A 183 -14.53 -5.50 -5.88
C PRO A 183 -13.84 -4.54 -4.88
N VAL A 184 -13.30 -5.06 -3.77
CA VAL A 184 -12.58 -4.25 -2.78
C VAL A 184 -11.26 -3.74 -3.34
N GLY A 185 -10.44 -4.63 -3.92
CA GLY A 185 -9.19 -4.24 -4.58
C GLY A 185 -9.43 -3.28 -5.75
N TYR A 186 -10.53 -3.46 -6.50
CA TYR A 186 -10.94 -2.51 -7.54
C TYR A 186 -11.20 -1.11 -6.95
N ALA A 187 -11.94 -1.02 -5.84
CA ALA A 187 -12.19 0.26 -5.17
C ALA A 187 -10.91 0.90 -4.61
N ASP A 188 -9.95 0.09 -4.14
CA ASP A 188 -8.64 0.57 -3.69
C ASP A 188 -7.86 1.23 -4.85
N ILE A 189 -7.76 0.54 -5.99
CA ILE A 189 -7.10 1.07 -7.19
C ILE A 189 -7.79 2.32 -7.72
N ARG A 190 -9.12 2.32 -7.79
CA ARG A 190 -9.88 3.49 -8.25
C ARG A 190 -9.67 4.69 -7.33
N ASN A 191 -9.62 4.48 -6.02
CA ASN A 191 -9.26 5.55 -5.10
C ASN A 191 -7.82 6.05 -5.32
N SER A 192 -6.85 5.15 -5.46
CA SER A 192 -5.44 5.53 -5.69
C SER A 192 -5.23 6.26 -7.02
N LEU A 193 -5.86 5.80 -8.10
CA LEU A 193 -5.88 6.48 -9.40
C LEU A 193 -6.52 7.87 -9.28
N GLY A 194 -7.60 8.00 -8.51
CA GLY A 194 -8.24 9.29 -8.28
C GLY A 194 -7.30 10.31 -7.65
N VAL A 195 -6.53 9.89 -6.63
CA VAL A 195 -5.52 10.75 -6.00
C VAL A 195 -4.38 11.07 -6.96
N ALA A 196 -3.91 10.09 -7.75
CA ALA A 196 -2.85 10.32 -8.74
C ALA A 196 -3.27 11.27 -9.86
N TYR A 197 -4.52 11.20 -10.33
CA TYR A 197 -5.06 12.18 -11.27
C TYR A 197 -5.18 13.57 -10.67
N GLY A 198 -5.53 13.68 -9.37
CA GLY A 198 -5.49 14.96 -8.65
C GLY A 198 -4.09 15.57 -8.64
N ALA A 199 -3.06 14.76 -8.37
CA ALA A 199 -1.67 15.21 -8.41
C ALA A 199 -1.25 15.64 -9.83
N LEU A 200 -1.59 14.85 -10.85
CA LEU A 200 -1.31 15.20 -12.25
C LEU A 200 -2.03 16.49 -12.69
N ALA A 201 -3.21 16.78 -12.12
CA ALA A 201 -3.97 17.99 -12.43
C ALA A 201 -3.28 19.28 -11.96
N GLU A 202 -2.42 19.22 -10.94
CA GLU A 202 -1.60 20.36 -10.52
C GLU A 202 -0.41 20.59 -11.46
N VAL A 203 -0.04 19.59 -12.28
CA VAL A 203 1.02 19.70 -13.29
C VAL A 203 0.46 20.14 -14.63
N ARG A 204 -0.61 19.49 -15.11
CA ARG A 204 -1.19 19.72 -16.45
C ARG A 204 -2.64 19.28 -16.58
N ASP A 205 -3.30 19.80 -17.61
CA ASP A 205 -4.68 19.45 -17.99
C ASP A 205 -5.67 19.46 -16.80
N LYS A 206 -5.60 20.51 -15.96
CA LYS A 206 -6.23 20.56 -14.63
C LYS A 206 -7.70 20.11 -14.63
N GLU A 207 -8.56 20.70 -15.46
CA GLU A 207 -9.99 20.31 -15.53
C GLU A 207 -10.16 18.82 -15.90
N LYS A 208 -9.46 18.36 -16.95
CA LYS A 208 -9.57 16.99 -17.46
C LYS A 208 -9.13 15.97 -16.41
N ASN A 209 -7.99 16.20 -15.77
CA ASN A 209 -7.44 15.28 -14.78
C ASN A 209 -8.26 15.30 -13.48
N LEU A 210 -8.77 16.46 -13.05
CA LEU A 210 -9.72 16.50 -11.94
C LEU A 210 -11.05 15.78 -12.27
N GLY A 211 -11.52 15.85 -13.51
CA GLY A 211 -12.67 15.07 -13.97
C GLY A 211 -12.44 13.55 -13.86
N LYS A 212 -11.25 13.07 -14.25
CA LYS A 212 -10.83 11.67 -14.05
C LYS A 212 -10.72 11.30 -12.56
N ALA A 213 -10.23 12.22 -11.73
CA ALA A 213 -10.15 12.01 -10.28
C ALA A 213 -11.54 11.79 -9.67
N VAL A 214 -12.49 12.68 -9.99
CA VAL A 214 -13.89 12.56 -9.56
C VAL A 214 -14.51 11.23 -10.02
N SER A 215 -14.37 10.87 -11.31
CA SER A 215 -14.90 9.60 -11.83
C SER A 215 -14.34 8.41 -11.06
N SER A 216 -13.03 8.39 -10.83
CA SER A 216 -12.36 7.28 -10.14
C SER A 216 -12.83 7.15 -8.68
N PHE A 217 -13.00 8.26 -7.97
CA PHE A 217 -13.56 8.23 -6.61
C PHE A 217 -15.03 7.77 -6.59
N GLN A 218 -15.85 8.22 -7.54
CA GLN A 218 -17.24 7.77 -7.65
C GLN A 218 -17.33 6.26 -7.91
N GLU A 219 -16.48 5.71 -8.78
CA GLU A 219 -16.38 4.28 -9.01
C GLU A 219 -16.03 3.52 -7.73
N ALA A 220 -15.06 3.99 -6.95
CA ALA A 220 -14.72 3.37 -5.66
C ALA A 220 -15.89 3.41 -4.65
N LEU A 221 -16.70 4.46 -4.66
CA LEU A 221 -17.88 4.63 -3.81
C LEU A 221 -19.08 3.76 -4.21
N THR A 222 -19.05 3.10 -5.38
CA THR A 222 -20.05 2.06 -5.71
C THR A 222 -19.90 0.80 -4.85
N ILE A 223 -18.68 0.57 -4.32
CA ILE A 223 -18.35 -0.59 -3.48
C ILE A 223 -18.22 -0.18 -2.01
N ARG A 224 -17.49 0.91 -1.76
CA ARG A 224 -17.27 1.44 -0.41
C ARG A 224 -18.52 2.21 0.00
N THR A 225 -19.14 1.79 1.09
CA THR A 225 -20.34 2.43 1.66
C THR A 225 -20.15 2.62 3.16
N VAL A 226 -21.04 3.36 3.82
CA VAL A 226 -21.01 3.47 5.29
C VAL A 226 -21.18 2.09 5.93
N ALA A 227 -22.07 1.26 5.38
CA ALA A 227 -22.33 -0.09 5.91
C ALA A 227 -21.20 -1.09 5.61
N LYS A 228 -20.54 -0.94 4.45
CA LYS A 228 -19.48 -1.84 3.99
C LYS A 228 -18.22 -1.03 3.74
N TYR A 229 -17.18 -1.26 4.54
CA TYR A 229 -15.91 -0.54 4.49
C TYR A 229 -16.02 0.95 4.88
N PRO A 230 -16.54 1.27 6.09
CA PRO A 230 -16.81 2.64 6.52
C PRO A 230 -15.58 3.55 6.42
N LEU A 231 -14.41 3.07 6.83
CA LEU A 231 -13.18 3.88 6.77
C LEU A 231 -12.78 4.18 5.33
N GLY A 232 -12.81 3.18 4.44
CA GLY A 232 -12.53 3.37 3.01
C GLY A 232 -13.51 4.34 2.36
N TYR A 233 -14.79 4.27 2.71
CA TYR A 233 -15.81 5.22 2.26
C TYR A 233 -15.47 6.65 2.68
N ALA A 234 -15.13 6.85 3.95
CA ALA A 234 -14.83 8.17 4.48
C ALA A 234 -13.59 8.81 3.84
N ILE A 235 -12.53 8.02 3.64
CA ILE A 235 -11.31 8.44 2.93
C ILE A 235 -11.66 8.89 1.50
N THR A 236 -12.40 8.06 0.76
CA THR A 236 -12.76 8.38 -0.63
C THR A 236 -13.67 9.59 -0.72
N GLN A 237 -14.63 9.74 0.20
CA GLN A 237 -15.50 10.93 0.25
C GLN A 237 -14.71 12.21 0.55
N ASN A 238 -13.74 12.17 1.47
CA ASN A 238 -12.87 13.31 1.71
C ASN A 238 -12.04 13.68 0.46
N ASN A 239 -11.49 12.68 -0.23
CA ASN A 239 -10.74 12.91 -1.47
C ASN A 239 -11.62 13.47 -2.59
N LEU A 240 -12.84 12.95 -2.72
CA LEU A 240 -13.84 13.45 -3.66
C LEU A 240 -14.21 14.91 -3.36
N GLY A 241 -14.38 15.26 -2.08
CA GLY A 241 -14.64 16.64 -1.67
C GLY A 241 -13.50 17.59 -2.06
N ASN A 242 -12.26 17.17 -1.87
CA ASN A 242 -11.09 17.93 -2.30
C ASN A 242 -11.01 18.07 -3.83
N ALA A 243 -11.30 17.01 -4.59
CA ALA A 243 -11.33 17.06 -6.05
C ALA A 243 -12.40 18.03 -6.58
N TYR A 244 -13.60 18.03 -5.99
CA TYR A 244 -14.63 19.01 -6.32
C TYR A 244 -14.22 20.45 -5.95
N LYS A 245 -13.58 20.65 -4.80
CA LYS A 245 -13.08 21.97 -4.40
C LYS A 245 -12.02 22.49 -5.39
N ALA A 246 -11.15 21.61 -5.89
CA ALA A 246 -10.19 21.95 -6.94
C ALA A 246 -10.89 22.23 -8.29
N LEU A 247 -11.91 21.45 -8.67
CA LEU A 247 -12.70 21.72 -9.87
C LEU A 247 -13.40 23.07 -9.82
N ALA A 248 -13.87 23.47 -8.64
CA ALA A 248 -14.52 24.77 -8.46
C ALA A 248 -13.62 25.96 -8.79
N GLN A 249 -12.29 25.78 -8.77
CA GLN A 249 -11.33 26.83 -9.16
C GLN A 249 -11.24 27.00 -10.68
N VAL A 250 -11.65 25.99 -11.46
CA VAL A 250 -11.52 25.99 -12.92
C VAL A 250 -12.86 25.99 -13.65
N LYS A 251 -13.94 25.48 -13.04
CA LYS A 251 -15.27 25.37 -13.67
C LYS A 251 -16.40 25.24 -12.66
N ASN A 252 -17.58 25.75 -13.03
CA ASN A 252 -18.84 25.60 -12.28
C ASN A 252 -18.68 25.81 -10.77
N LYS A 253 -18.01 26.90 -10.36
CA LYS A 253 -17.54 27.15 -8.98
C LYS A 253 -18.59 26.81 -7.92
N GLY A 254 -19.78 27.39 -8.01
CA GLY A 254 -20.85 27.16 -7.05
C GLY A 254 -21.33 25.71 -6.96
N GLU A 255 -21.57 25.07 -8.11
CA GLU A 255 -22.05 23.69 -8.18
C GLU A 255 -21.03 22.70 -7.59
N ASN A 256 -19.76 22.86 -7.97
CA ASN A 256 -18.68 22.01 -7.48
C ASN A 256 -18.43 22.23 -5.98
N LEU A 257 -18.52 23.45 -5.46
CA LEU A 257 -18.42 23.69 -4.02
C LEU A 257 -19.57 23.03 -3.23
N VAL A 258 -20.79 23.03 -3.74
CA VAL A 258 -21.92 22.30 -3.12
C VAL A 258 -21.66 20.80 -3.10
N LYS A 259 -21.16 20.24 -4.22
CA LYS A 259 -20.76 18.82 -4.29
C LYS A 259 -19.63 18.50 -3.30
N ALA A 260 -18.67 19.39 -3.13
CA ALA A 260 -17.59 19.25 -2.16
C ALA A 260 -18.11 19.18 -0.71
N VAL A 261 -19.00 20.10 -0.34
CA VAL A 261 -19.68 20.08 0.98
C VAL A 261 -20.41 18.76 1.21
N GLY A 262 -21.17 18.29 0.21
CA GLY A 262 -21.88 17.01 0.29
C GLY A 262 -20.95 15.81 0.51
N ALA A 263 -19.81 15.77 -0.19
CA ALA A 263 -18.81 14.71 -0.03
C ALA A 263 -18.15 14.76 1.36
N PHE A 264 -17.76 15.93 1.85
CA PHE A 264 -17.20 16.06 3.20
C PHE A 264 -18.19 15.67 4.30
N HIS A 265 -19.47 16.07 4.18
CA HIS A 265 -20.51 15.61 5.11
C HIS A 265 -20.68 14.09 5.09
N ASN A 266 -20.56 13.46 3.93
CA ASN A 266 -20.58 12.00 3.85
C ASN A 266 -19.37 11.37 4.57
N ALA A 267 -18.18 11.97 4.52
CA ALA A 267 -17.04 11.51 5.29
C ALA A 267 -17.25 11.66 6.82
N LEU A 268 -17.90 12.74 7.26
CA LEU A 268 -18.26 12.98 8.67
C LEU A 268 -19.32 12.01 9.23
N LYS A 269 -19.97 11.19 8.39
CA LYS A 269 -20.81 10.07 8.88
C LYS A 269 -19.98 8.98 9.57
N VAL A 270 -18.68 8.92 9.30
CA VAL A 270 -17.76 7.91 9.83
C VAL A 270 -16.71 8.54 10.74
N TYR A 271 -16.13 9.66 10.31
CA TYR A 271 -15.20 10.43 11.13
C TYR A 271 -15.98 11.30 12.10
N THR A 272 -15.89 11.00 13.38
CA THR A 272 -16.62 11.68 14.45
C THR A 272 -15.63 12.21 15.49
N LEU A 273 -16.09 13.14 16.34
CA LEU A 273 -15.24 13.68 17.40
C LEU A 273 -14.66 12.56 18.31
N ASN A 274 -15.46 11.53 18.60
CA ASN A 274 -15.05 10.43 19.49
C ASN A 274 -14.26 9.33 18.75
N LYS A 275 -14.34 9.28 17.42
CA LYS A 275 -13.70 8.26 16.59
C LYS A 275 -13.01 8.92 15.40
N TYR A 276 -11.67 8.86 15.40
CA TYR A 276 -10.82 9.57 14.43
C TYR A 276 -10.91 11.10 14.58
N ALA A 277 -10.67 11.59 15.80
CA ALA A 277 -10.82 13.00 16.16
C ALA A 277 -10.00 13.94 15.25
N PHE A 278 -8.79 13.53 14.85
CA PHE A 278 -7.94 14.32 13.97
C PHE A 278 -8.57 14.47 12.57
N GLU A 279 -9.01 13.37 11.97
CA GLU A 279 -9.67 13.35 10.67
C GLU A 279 -10.99 14.11 10.70
N TYR A 280 -11.78 13.96 11.77
CA TYR A 280 -12.97 14.78 12.02
C TYR A 280 -12.64 16.26 11.92
N ALA A 281 -11.68 16.75 12.70
CA ALA A 281 -11.33 18.17 12.72
C ALA A 281 -10.72 18.66 11.39
N ALA A 282 -9.93 17.84 10.71
CA ALA A 282 -9.40 18.15 9.39
C ALA A 282 -10.53 18.33 8.35
N ILE A 283 -11.54 17.46 8.40
CA ILE A 283 -12.70 17.57 7.50
C ILE A 283 -13.57 18.76 7.88
N GLN A 284 -13.81 19.02 9.15
CA GLN A 284 -14.53 20.22 9.59
C GLN A 284 -13.85 21.50 9.09
N HIS A 285 -12.51 21.58 9.17
CA HIS A 285 -11.75 22.67 8.56
C HIS A 285 -11.93 22.77 7.04
N ASN A 286 -11.92 21.63 6.32
CA ASN A 286 -12.16 21.60 4.87
C ASN A 286 -13.59 22.07 4.51
N VAL A 287 -14.60 21.68 5.28
CA VAL A 287 -15.98 22.15 5.10
C VAL A 287 -16.05 23.66 5.32
N GLY A 288 -15.43 24.17 6.39
CA GLY A 288 -15.37 25.60 6.67
C GLY A 288 -14.73 26.41 5.53
N ASN A 289 -13.60 25.94 5.00
CA ASN A 289 -12.95 26.55 3.83
C ASN A 289 -13.85 26.53 2.57
N THR A 290 -14.61 25.47 2.40
CA THR A 290 -15.53 25.32 1.26
C THR A 290 -16.71 26.29 1.37
N TYR A 291 -17.26 26.47 2.57
CA TYR A 291 -18.28 27.49 2.83
C TYR A 291 -17.75 28.91 2.65
N GLN A 292 -16.51 29.18 3.05
CA GLN A 292 -15.89 30.48 2.79
C GLN A 292 -15.77 30.74 1.28
N ALA A 293 -15.40 29.73 0.48
CA ALA A 293 -15.40 29.86 -0.98
C ALA A 293 -16.82 30.01 -1.57
N LEU A 294 -17.84 29.38 -0.98
CA LEU A 294 -19.24 29.58 -1.38
C LEU A 294 -19.73 31.00 -1.10
N ALA A 295 -19.24 31.64 -0.03
CA ALA A 295 -19.59 33.01 0.30
C ALA A 295 -19.13 34.03 -0.75
N GLU A 296 -18.11 33.70 -1.55
CA GLU A 296 -17.68 34.49 -2.71
C GLU A 296 -18.62 34.34 -3.91
N VAL A 297 -19.47 33.32 -3.90
CA VAL A 297 -20.39 32.98 -5.01
C VAL A 297 -21.82 33.43 -4.69
N ARG A 298 -22.31 33.15 -3.47
CA ARG A 298 -23.69 33.44 -3.05
C ARG A 298 -23.83 33.51 -1.54
N ASP A 299 -24.94 34.09 -1.08
CA ASP A 299 -25.38 34.06 0.32
C ASP A 299 -24.26 34.37 1.32
N LYS A 300 -23.45 35.38 1.02
CA LYS A 300 -22.14 35.64 1.66
C LYS A 300 -22.21 35.50 3.19
N LYS A 301 -23.12 36.22 3.83
CA LYS A 301 -23.26 36.23 5.29
C LYS A 301 -23.64 34.86 5.84
N ALA A 302 -24.57 34.15 5.20
CA ALA A 302 -25.01 32.82 5.64
C ALA A 302 -23.88 31.78 5.49
N ASN A 303 -23.17 31.80 4.36
CA ASN A 303 -22.07 30.87 4.11
C ASN A 303 -20.86 31.16 5.02
N LEU A 304 -20.53 32.43 5.31
CA LEU A 304 -19.49 32.75 6.30
C LEU A 304 -19.89 32.33 7.72
N ALA A 305 -21.16 32.44 8.09
CA ALA A 305 -21.65 31.95 9.38
C ALA A 305 -21.46 30.42 9.50
N GLN A 306 -21.81 29.67 8.45
CA GLN A 306 -21.54 28.23 8.39
C GLN A 306 -20.04 27.94 8.51
N ALA A 307 -19.19 28.66 7.78
CA ALA A 307 -17.74 28.49 7.84
C ALA A 307 -17.21 28.62 9.28
N VAL A 308 -17.66 29.64 10.03
CA VAL A 308 -17.30 29.83 11.44
C VAL A 308 -17.72 28.65 12.30
N THR A 309 -18.95 28.14 12.15
CA THR A 309 -19.42 26.96 12.89
C THR A 309 -18.52 25.74 12.65
N PHE A 310 -18.13 25.50 11.41
CA PHE A 310 -17.26 24.38 11.06
C PHE A 310 -15.83 24.55 11.59
N TYR A 311 -15.29 25.76 11.59
CA TYR A 311 -14.00 26.02 12.22
C TYR A 311 -14.05 25.83 13.75
N GLN A 312 -15.14 26.22 14.41
CA GLN A 312 -15.33 25.95 15.84
C GLN A 312 -15.33 24.45 16.15
N GLU A 313 -15.97 23.63 15.31
CA GLU A 313 -15.91 22.17 15.46
C GLU A 313 -14.49 21.61 15.30
N ALA A 314 -13.71 22.12 14.33
CA ALA A 314 -12.31 21.73 14.16
C ALA A 314 -11.45 22.10 15.38
N LEU A 315 -11.70 23.27 15.98
CA LEU A 315 -10.98 23.79 17.16
C LEU A 315 -11.30 23.04 18.47
N LYS A 316 -12.30 22.15 18.48
CA LYS A 316 -12.49 21.21 19.61
C LYS A 316 -11.34 20.19 19.72
N VAL A 317 -10.65 19.92 18.61
CA VAL A 317 -9.55 18.94 18.55
C VAL A 317 -8.21 19.64 18.32
N PHE A 318 -8.17 20.55 17.34
CA PHE A 318 -6.99 21.37 17.10
C PHE A 318 -6.96 22.45 18.17
N THR A 319 -6.06 22.29 19.14
CA THR A 319 -5.88 23.21 20.26
C THR A 319 -4.44 23.70 20.27
N LEU A 320 -4.15 24.77 21.00
CA LEU A 320 -2.77 25.24 21.13
C LEU A 320 -1.84 24.18 21.76
N GLY A 321 -2.35 23.38 22.71
CA GLY A 321 -1.58 22.29 23.34
C GLY A 321 -1.49 21.02 22.49
N ARG A 322 -2.39 20.83 21.52
CA ARG A 322 -2.46 19.64 20.67
C ARG A 322 -2.78 20.03 19.24
N TYR A 323 -1.81 19.86 18.35
CA TYR A 323 -1.85 20.33 16.95
C TYR A 323 -1.76 21.88 16.82
N PRO A 324 -0.69 22.51 17.35
CA PRO A 324 -0.56 23.98 17.39
C PRO A 324 -0.58 24.63 16.00
N GLU A 325 0.01 23.98 15.00
CA GLU A 325 0.02 24.50 13.61
C GLU A 325 -1.38 24.53 13.01
N GLN A 326 -2.12 23.42 13.15
CA GLN A 326 -3.51 23.33 12.70
C GLN A 326 -4.39 24.33 13.44
N PHE A 327 -4.20 24.49 14.76
CA PHE A 327 -4.92 25.48 15.55
C PHE A 327 -4.73 26.91 15.01
N ARG A 328 -3.50 27.30 14.68
CA ARG A 328 -3.20 28.63 14.11
C ARG A 328 -3.87 28.84 12.75
N VAL A 329 -3.78 27.85 11.87
CA VAL A 329 -4.38 27.91 10.52
C VAL A 329 -5.90 28.05 10.62
N VAL A 330 -6.56 27.20 11.42
CA VAL A 330 -8.02 27.22 11.56
C VAL A 330 -8.50 28.50 12.24
N THR A 331 -7.80 28.97 13.26
CA THR A 331 -8.15 30.23 13.96
C THR A 331 -8.05 31.42 13.01
N ALA A 332 -6.98 31.50 12.21
CA ALA A 332 -6.83 32.57 11.21
C ALA A 332 -7.93 32.55 10.15
N ALA A 333 -8.29 31.37 9.64
CA ALA A 333 -9.39 31.20 8.69
C ALA A 333 -10.74 31.62 9.31
N MET A 334 -10.99 31.26 10.58
CA MET A 334 -12.19 31.66 11.31
C MET A 334 -12.28 33.17 11.50
N GLU A 335 -11.19 33.83 11.89
CA GLU A 335 -11.17 35.29 12.06
C GLU A 335 -11.37 36.02 10.73
N LYS A 336 -10.81 35.49 9.62
CA LYS A 336 -11.10 36.01 8.27
C LYS A 336 -12.60 35.91 7.95
N ALA A 337 -13.23 34.78 8.23
CA ALA A 337 -14.66 34.59 7.99
C ALA A 337 -15.52 35.54 8.85
N LYS A 338 -15.17 35.73 10.14
CA LYS A 338 -15.85 36.68 11.04
C LYS A 338 -15.75 38.12 10.55
N LYS A 339 -14.57 38.54 10.10
CA LYS A 339 -14.38 39.88 9.52
C LYS A 339 -15.21 40.09 8.26
N GLY A 340 -15.31 39.07 7.40
CA GLY A 340 -16.09 39.15 6.17
C GLY A 340 -17.61 39.22 6.35
N MET A 341 -18.13 38.97 7.56
CA MET A 341 -19.54 39.13 7.92
C MET A 341 -19.92 40.54 8.41
N LYS A 342 -18.93 41.33 8.82
CA LYS A 342 -19.09 42.75 9.16
C LYS A 342 -19.09 43.56 7.87
#